data_AF-A0A8S1AE49-F1
#
_entry.id   AF-A0A8S1AE49-F1
#
_cell.length_a   1.000
_cell.length_b   1.000
_cell.length_c   1.000
_cell.angle_alpha   90.00
_cell.angle_beta   90.00
_cell.angle_gamma   90.00
#
_symmetry.space_group_name_H-M   'P 1'
#
loop_
_entity.id
_entity.type
_entity.pdbx_description
1 polymer ?
#
loop_
_entity_poly.entity_id
_entity_poly.type
_entity_poly.pdbx_seq_one_letter_code
_entity_poly.pdbx_strand_id
1 'polypeptide(L)'
;MIISSEQKHPLENEWSFWMYTNKEKEWTANLVELTTFKTVEDYWCLYHHMKLPSELNTGQDYAIFKKGIKPMWEDESNQKGGRWQILFDDLQYHVLDAIWLDTVLLLIGENFKNADIICGVVVNVRQKNKISIWTNSFNSSAALEIGRKLKTQLRVPNKIHYYKHNTSKSMYNV
;
A
#
# COMPACT_ATOMS: atom_id res chain seq x y z
N MET A 1 31.98 -13.80 -22.02
CA MET A 1 30.53 -13.69 -21.80
C MET A 1 30.24 -12.21 -21.65
N ILE A 2 29.74 -11.58 -22.71
CA ILE A 2 29.42 -10.15 -22.70
C ILE A 2 28.09 -10.05 -21.93
N ILE A 3 28.09 -9.33 -20.81
CA ILE A 3 26.86 -8.97 -20.09
C ILE A 3 26.08 -8.09 -21.07
N SER A 4 25.02 -8.65 -21.66
CA SER A 4 24.09 -7.87 -22.47
C SER A 4 23.48 -6.80 -21.58
N SER A 5 23.35 -5.58 -22.07
CA SER A 5 22.64 -4.45 -21.43
C SER A 5 21.48 -4.95 -20.57
N GLU A 6 21.55 -4.72 -19.25
CA GLU A 6 20.58 -5.25 -18.27
C GLU A 6 19.16 -4.87 -18.67
N GLN A 7 18.44 -5.82 -19.27
CA GLN A 7 17.05 -5.64 -19.63
C GLN A 7 16.23 -5.68 -18.35
N LYS A 8 15.81 -4.50 -17.88
CA LYS A 8 14.91 -4.38 -16.73
C LYS A 8 13.56 -5.01 -17.02
N HIS A 9 12.91 -5.53 -15.99
CA HIS A 9 11.61 -6.19 -16.09
C HIS A 9 10.50 -5.16 -15.87
N PRO A 10 9.70 -4.82 -16.90
CA PRO A 10 8.64 -3.83 -16.77
C PRO A 10 7.51 -4.33 -15.86
N LEU A 11 6.98 -3.42 -15.04
CA LEU A 11 5.72 -3.60 -14.31
C LEU A 11 4.55 -3.22 -15.21
N GLU A 12 3.37 -3.78 -14.93
CA GLU A 12 2.12 -3.43 -15.65
C GLU A 12 1.78 -1.94 -15.50
N ASN A 13 1.92 -1.43 -14.27
CA ASN A 13 1.66 -0.04 -13.92
C ASN A 13 2.96 0.66 -13.52
N GLU A 14 3.03 1.97 -13.79
CA GLU A 14 4.00 2.84 -13.11
C GLU A 14 3.44 3.20 -11.73
N TRP A 15 4.31 3.23 -10.72
CA TRP A 15 3.94 3.48 -9.33
C TRP A 15 4.70 4.69 -8.79
N SER A 16 4.06 5.43 -7.89
CA SER A 16 4.63 6.57 -7.16
C SER A 16 4.79 6.21 -5.70
N PHE A 17 5.98 6.46 -5.15
CA PHE A 17 6.27 6.29 -3.74
C PHE A 17 6.15 7.63 -3.02
N TRP A 18 5.38 7.65 -1.95
CA TRP A 18 5.03 8.83 -1.18
C TRP A 18 5.40 8.66 0.29
N MET A 19 5.67 9.78 0.95
CA MET A 19 5.84 9.84 2.39
C MET A 19 4.94 10.93 2.98
N TYR A 20 4.25 10.60 4.08
CA TYR A 20 3.67 11.60 4.97
C TYR A 20 4.69 11.90 6.07
N THR A 21 5.19 13.13 6.11
CA THR A 21 6.34 13.49 6.96
C THR A 21 5.97 13.84 8.41
N ASN A 22 4.73 14.29 8.64
CA ASN A 22 4.20 14.75 9.93
C ASN A 22 5.03 15.86 10.62
N LYS A 23 5.53 16.82 9.84
CA LYS A 23 6.31 17.99 10.28
C LYS A 23 5.52 19.29 10.25
N GLU A 24 4.58 19.42 9.32
CA GLU A 24 3.81 20.65 9.08
C GLU A 24 2.43 20.59 9.72
N LYS A 25 1.84 21.77 9.99
CA LYS A 25 0.45 21.86 10.49
C LYS A 25 -0.58 21.50 9.42
N GLU A 26 -0.34 21.90 8.18
CA GLU A 26 -1.23 21.58 7.07
C GLU A 26 -0.97 20.16 6.58
N TRP A 27 -2.00 19.32 6.52
CA TRP A 27 -1.84 17.90 6.19
C TRP A 27 -1.27 17.68 4.78
N THR A 28 -1.76 18.44 3.79
CA THR A 28 -1.33 18.37 2.39
C THR A 28 0.16 18.72 2.22
N ALA A 29 0.67 19.66 3.01
CA ALA A 29 2.10 20.03 3.01
C ALA A 29 3.01 18.90 3.51
N ASN A 30 2.47 17.92 4.23
CA ASN A 30 3.24 16.78 4.72
C ASN A 30 3.33 15.62 3.71
N LEU A 31 2.45 15.58 2.70
CA LEU A 31 2.39 14.50 1.74
C LEU A 31 3.29 14.79 0.53
N VAL A 32 4.39 14.05 0.43
CA VAL A 32 5.45 14.30 -0.56
C VAL A 32 5.61 13.08 -1.48
N GLU A 33 5.54 13.28 -2.80
CA GLU A 33 5.96 12.27 -3.78
C GLU A 33 7.49 12.23 -3.79
N LEU A 34 8.09 11.09 -3.46
CA LEU A 34 9.54 10.93 -3.37
C LEU A 34 10.15 10.51 -4.71
N THR A 35 9.53 9.53 -5.37
CA THR A 35 10.00 9.01 -6.67
C THR A 35 8.90 8.21 -7.37
N THR A 36 9.13 7.85 -8.63
CA THR A 36 8.34 6.87 -9.37
C THR A 36 9.20 5.70 -9.83
N PHE A 37 8.56 4.57 -10.14
CA PHE A 37 9.21 3.39 -10.70
C PHE A 37 8.26 2.63 -11.62
N LYS A 38 8.82 2.03 -12.68
CA LYS A 38 8.07 1.23 -13.67
C LYS A 38 8.70 -0.14 -13.95
N THR A 39 9.75 -0.49 -13.21
CA THR A 39 10.43 -1.78 -13.34
C THR A 39 10.62 -2.45 -11.98
N VAL A 40 10.77 -3.77 -12.00
CA VAL A 40 11.05 -4.58 -10.80
C VAL A 40 12.37 -4.14 -10.16
N GLU A 41 13.40 -3.88 -10.96
CA GLU A 41 14.72 -3.45 -10.50
C GLU A 41 14.66 -2.08 -9.86
N ASP A 42 13.92 -1.13 -10.44
CA ASP A 42 13.78 0.22 -9.85
C ASP A 42 13.08 0.15 -8.49
N TYR A 43 12.08 -0.74 -8.33
CA TYR A 43 11.47 -1.00 -7.03
C TYR A 43 12.47 -1.56 -6.02
N TRP A 44 13.26 -2.57 -6.39
CA TRP A 44 14.27 -3.13 -5.48
C TRP A 44 15.38 -2.13 -5.14
N CYS A 45 15.81 -1.32 -6.10
CA CYS A 45 16.72 -0.20 -5.84
C CYS A 45 16.13 0.77 -4.81
N LEU A 46 14.86 1.16 -4.95
CA LEU A 46 14.16 1.97 -3.95
C LEU A 46 14.12 1.28 -2.58
N TYR A 47 13.65 0.04 -2.54
CA TYR A 47 13.47 -0.74 -1.30
C TYR A 47 14.77 -0.89 -0.51
N HIS A 48 15.90 -1.09 -1.18
CA HIS A 48 17.21 -1.24 -0.53
C HIS A 48 17.81 0.06 0.01
N HIS A 49 17.34 1.24 -0.43
CA HIS A 49 17.86 2.54 0.00
C HIS A 49 16.89 3.31 0.91
N MET A 50 15.67 2.80 1.12
CA MET A 50 14.71 3.39 2.05
C MET A 50 14.84 2.78 3.45
N LYS A 51 14.44 3.57 4.47
CA LYS A 51 14.13 3.01 5.78
C LYS A 51 12.93 2.09 5.68
N LEU A 52 12.94 0.99 6.42
CA LEU A 52 11.79 0.11 6.57
C LEU A 52 10.67 0.79 7.39
N PRO A 53 9.40 0.36 7.25
CA PRO A 53 8.31 0.88 8.06
C PRO A 53 8.58 0.86 9.57
N SER A 54 9.23 -0.19 10.10
CA SER A 54 9.59 -0.29 11.51
C SER A 54 10.60 0.77 11.99
N GLU A 55 11.34 1.41 11.08
CA GLU A 55 12.34 2.43 11.37
C GLU A 55 11.81 3.86 11.24
N LEU A 56 10.53 4.02 10.90
CA LEU A 56 9.87 5.31 10.83
C LEU A 56 9.54 5.86 12.21
N ASN A 57 9.51 7.19 12.32
CA ASN A 57 9.00 7.83 13.52
C ASN A 57 7.48 7.69 13.59
N THR A 58 6.94 7.50 14.80
CA THR A 58 5.51 7.55 15.07
C THR A 58 4.89 8.82 14.48
N GLY A 59 3.86 8.65 13.65
CA GLY A 59 3.20 9.74 12.92
C GLY A 59 3.55 9.79 11.44
N GLN A 60 4.62 9.13 11.00
CA GLN A 60 5.00 9.04 9.59
C GLN A 60 4.29 7.89 8.87
N ASP A 61 4.10 8.06 7.57
CA ASP A 61 3.48 7.06 6.71
C ASP A 61 4.27 6.89 5.42
N TYR A 62 4.24 5.69 4.86
CA TYR A 62 4.59 5.47 3.46
C TYR A 62 3.36 5.07 2.67
N ALA A 63 3.36 5.43 1.39
CA ALA A 63 2.34 4.99 0.45
C ALA A 63 2.95 4.68 -0.93
N ILE A 64 2.44 3.65 -1.59
CA ILE A 64 2.76 3.31 -2.99
C ILE A 64 1.45 3.25 -3.75
N PHE A 65 1.26 4.16 -4.70
CA PHE A 65 0.03 4.30 -5.48
C PHE A 65 0.36 4.30 -6.97
N LYS A 66 -0.58 3.82 -7.80
CA LYS A 66 -0.43 3.91 -9.27
C LYS A 66 -0.19 5.37 -9.67
N LYS A 67 0.69 5.60 -10.65
CA LYS A 67 1.10 6.94 -11.07
C LYS A 67 -0.14 7.78 -11.44
N GLY A 68 -0.19 9.00 -10.91
CA GLY A 68 -1.30 9.92 -11.11
C GLY A 68 -2.39 9.86 -10.03
N ILE A 69 -2.37 8.85 -9.15
CA ILE A 69 -3.31 8.76 -8.02
C ILE A 69 -2.61 9.22 -6.74
N LYS A 70 -3.14 10.26 -6.09
CA LYS A 70 -2.63 10.71 -4.79
C LYS A 70 -3.18 9.82 -3.66
N PRO A 71 -2.39 9.51 -2.62
CA PRO A 71 -2.84 8.72 -1.46
C PRO A 71 -3.72 9.55 -0.50
N MET A 72 -4.80 10.13 -1.03
CA MET A 72 -5.76 10.96 -0.31
C MET A 72 -7.17 10.63 -0.79
N TRP A 73 -8.16 10.67 0.10
CA TRP A 73 -9.52 10.24 -0.22
C TRP A 73 -10.25 11.23 -1.13
N GLU A 74 -9.76 12.46 -1.20
CA GLU A 74 -10.25 13.53 -2.08
C GLU A 74 -9.78 13.34 -3.54
N ASP A 75 -8.79 12.48 -3.80
CA ASP A 75 -8.41 12.13 -5.18
C ASP A 75 -9.61 11.45 -5.86
N GLU A 76 -9.95 11.89 -7.08
CA GLU A 76 -11.12 11.40 -7.83
C GLU A 76 -11.14 9.88 -7.98
N SER A 77 -9.96 9.26 -8.07
CA SER A 77 -9.81 7.81 -8.17
C SER A 77 -10.21 7.11 -6.87
N ASN A 78 -10.02 7.74 -5.71
CA ASN A 78 -10.26 7.14 -4.41
C ASN A 78 -11.66 7.45 -3.85
N GLN A 79 -12.29 8.57 -4.23
CA GLN A 79 -13.51 9.08 -3.60
C GLN A 79 -14.66 8.07 -3.50
N LYS A 80 -14.82 7.19 -4.50
CA LYS A 80 -15.91 6.19 -4.58
C LYS A 80 -15.52 4.83 -4.01
N GLY A 81 -14.30 4.71 -3.51
CA GLY A 81 -13.68 3.48 -3.10
C GLY A 81 -13.76 3.15 -1.62
N GLY A 82 -12.80 2.34 -1.20
CA GLY A 82 -12.58 2.01 0.20
C GLY A 82 -11.22 1.39 0.43
N ARG A 83 -11.04 0.79 1.60
CA ARG A 83 -9.78 0.17 1.98
C ARG A 83 -9.97 -1.09 2.79
N TRP A 84 -9.18 -2.12 2.46
CA TRP A 84 -8.89 -3.20 3.40
C TRP A 84 -7.86 -2.73 4.40
N GLN A 85 -8.07 -3.01 5.69
CA GLN A 85 -7.14 -2.64 6.76
C GLN A 85 -6.69 -3.88 7.53
N ILE A 86 -5.37 -3.99 7.67
CA ILE A 86 -4.66 -4.94 8.51
C ILE A 86 -4.17 -4.16 9.72
N LEU A 87 -4.53 -4.59 10.92
CA LEU A 87 -4.07 -3.99 12.18
C LEU A 87 -2.98 -4.85 12.80
N PHE A 88 -1.95 -4.19 13.32
CA PHE A 88 -0.83 -4.84 14.00
C PHE A 88 -0.84 -4.44 15.47
N ASP A 89 -0.55 -5.41 16.33
CA ASP A 89 -0.37 -5.18 17.77
C ASP A 89 1.09 -4.82 18.09
N ASP A 90 1.32 -4.17 19.24
CA ASP A 90 2.54 -3.47 19.65
C ASP A 90 3.86 -4.28 19.62
N LEU A 91 3.83 -5.59 19.37
CA LEU A 91 4.98 -6.52 19.41
C LEU A 91 5.39 -7.08 18.02
N GLN A 92 4.83 -6.57 16.93
CA GLN A 92 4.95 -7.17 15.59
C GLN A 92 5.76 -6.36 14.57
N TYR A 93 6.77 -5.59 14.99
CA TYR A 93 7.56 -4.75 14.06
C TYR A 93 8.24 -5.53 12.93
N HIS A 94 8.85 -6.68 13.23
CA HIS A 94 9.46 -7.54 12.19
C HIS A 94 8.41 -8.12 11.22
N VAL A 95 7.18 -8.32 11.70
CA VAL A 95 6.06 -8.76 10.86
C VAL A 95 5.56 -7.60 10.01
N LEU A 96 5.57 -6.37 10.52
CA LEU A 96 5.13 -5.19 9.77
C LEU A 96 5.93 -5.01 8.47
N ASP A 97 7.27 -5.09 8.55
CA ASP A 97 8.13 -4.90 7.38
C ASP A 97 7.92 -5.99 6.33
N ALA A 98 7.83 -7.25 6.77
CA ALA A 98 7.56 -8.38 5.89
C ALA A 98 6.19 -8.27 5.22
N ILE A 99 5.13 -7.97 5.99
CA ILE A 99 3.78 -7.82 5.44
C ILE A 99 3.68 -6.61 4.54
N TRP A 100 4.39 -5.52 4.84
CA TRP A 100 4.50 -4.37 3.95
C TRP A 100 5.13 -4.77 2.62
N LEU A 101 6.31 -5.38 2.63
CA LEU A 101 6.99 -5.86 1.43
C LEU A 101 6.10 -6.80 0.63
N ASP A 102 5.56 -7.84 1.24
CA ASP A 102 4.70 -8.83 0.57
C ASP A 102 3.45 -8.17 -0.01
N THR A 103 2.85 -7.20 0.68
CA THR A 103 1.69 -6.46 0.17
C THR A 103 2.08 -5.65 -1.07
N VAL A 104 3.21 -4.92 -1.02
CA VAL A 104 3.69 -4.15 -2.18
C VAL A 104 3.98 -5.08 -3.36
N LEU A 105 4.66 -6.22 -3.15
CA LEU A 105 4.94 -7.19 -4.20
C LEU A 105 3.67 -7.79 -4.82
N LEU A 106 2.64 -8.05 -4.01
CA LEU A 106 1.33 -8.49 -4.52
C LEU A 106 0.69 -7.43 -5.42
N LEU A 107 0.81 -6.14 -5.07
CA LEU A 107 0.27 -5.03 -5.85
C LEU A 107 1.04 -4.82 -7.15
N ILE A 108 2.34 -4.57 -7.08
CA ILE A 108 3.14 -4.22 -8.26
C ILE A 108 3.27 -5.40 -9.24
N GLY A 109 3.14 -6.64 -8.74
CA GLY A 109 3.10 -7.85 -9.55
C GLY A 109 1.70 -8.24 -10.04
N GLU A 110 0.67 -7.40 -9.83
CA GLU A 110 -0.71 -7.62 -10.30
C GLU A 110 -1.29 -8.99 -9.89
N ASN A 111 -1.02 -9.44 -8.65
CA ASN A 111 -1.37 -10.78 -8.19
C ASN A 111 -2.84 -10.95 -7.74
N PHE A 112 -3.72 -10.02 -8.09
CA PHE A 112 -5.15 -10.01 -7.78
C PHE A 112 -5.97 -10.21 -9.04
N LYS A 113 -7.15 -10.85 -8.94
CA LYS A 113 -8.05 -10.94 -10.10
C LYS A 113 -8.65 -9.60 -10.48
N ASN A 114 -8.87 -8.73 -9.48
CA ASN A 114 -9.42 -7.38 -9.64
C ASN A 114 -8.33 -6.34 -9.34
N ALA A 115 -7.15 -6.48 -9.95
CA ALA A 115 -6.03 -5.58 -9.70
C ALA A 115 -6.24 -4.17 -10.32
N ASP A 116 -7.11 -4.07 -11.33
CA ASP A 116 -7.54 -2.83 -11.97
C ASP A 116 -8.19 -1.85 -10.98
N ILE A 117 -8.97 -2.37 -10.01
CA ILE A 117 -9.63 -1.52 -9.01
C ILE A 117 -8.70 -1.08 -7.89
N ILE A 118 -7.50 -1.65 -7.76
CA ILE A 118 -6.54 -1.27 -6.71
C ILE A 118 -5.87 0.05 -7.08
N CYS A 119 -5.88 1.00 -6.15
CA CYS A 119 -5.21 2.30 -6.28
C CYS A 119 -3.79 2.27 -5.71
N GLY A 120 -3.62 1.63 -4.55
CA GLY A 120 -2.35 1.64 -3.84
C GLY A 120 -2.42 1.04 -2.44
N VAL A 121 -1.31 1.14 -1.73
CA VAL A 121 -1.14 0.67 -0.36
C VAL A 121 -0.52 1.77 0.51
N VAL A 122 -0.97 1.86 1.76
CA VAL A 122 -0.46 2.77 2.79
C VAL A 122 -0.04 1.96 4.02
N VAL A 123 1.12 2.26 4.59
CA VAL A 123 1.48 1.85 5.94
C VAL A 123 1.46 3.06 6.87
N ASN A 124 0.74 2.93 7.98
CA ASN A 124 0.65 3.95 9.01
C ASN A 124 1.40 3.53 10.27
N VAL A 125 2.44 4.29 10.65
CA VAL A 125 3.23 4.02 11.85
C VAL A 125 2.71 4.88 12.99
N ARG A 126 2.01 4.24 13.93
CA ARG A 126 1.31 4.88 15.06
C ARG A 126 1.49 3.99 16.29
N GLN A 127 0.77 4.27 17.39
CA GLN A 127 0.71 3.33 18.52
C GLN A 127 0.25 1.93 18.07
N LYS A 128 -0.77 1.87 17.21
CA LYS A 128 -1.18 0.66 16.48
C LYS A 128 -0.92 0.83 15.01
N ASN A 129 0.08 0.09 14.51
CA ASN A 129 0.46 0.14 13.11
C ASN A 129 -0.63 -0.46 12.22
N LYS A 130 -0.72 0.03 10.99
CA LYS A 130 -1.76 -0.41 10.04
C LYS A 130 -1.19 -0.48 8.64
N ILE A 131 -1.63 -1.48 7.88
CA ILE A 131 -1.44 -1.51 6.42
C ILE A 131 -2.82 -1.46 5.78
N SER A 132 -3.01 -0.56 4.82
CA SER A 132 -4.28 -0.34 4.14
C SER A 132 -4.13 -0.42 2.63
N ILE A 133 -4.90 -1.29 1.97
CA ILE A 133 -4.96 -1.39 0.51
C ILE A 133 -6.19 -0.65 0.03
N TRP A 134 -6.02 0.33 -0.85
CA TRP A 134 -7.07 1.24 -1.32
C TRP A 134 -7.60 0.78 -2.67
N THR A 135 -8.91 0.87 -2.86
CA THR A 135 -9.59 0.56 -4.13
C THR A 135 -10.32 1.79 -4.65
N ASN A 136 -10.52 1.88 -5.97
CA ASN A 136 -11.15 3.05 -6.62
C ASN A 136 -12.68 3.06 -6.55
N SER A 137 -13.26 1.89 -6.30
CA SER A 137 -14.68 1.66 -6.31
C SER A 137 -15.04 0.58 -5.31
N PHE A 138 -16.34 0.50 -5.00
CA PHE A 138 -16.88 -0.55 -4.16
C PHE A 138 -17.69 -1.55 -4.99
N ASN A 139 -17.16 -2.77 -5.11
CA ASN A 139 -17.88 -3.95 -5.58
C ASN A 139 -17.66 -5.06 -4.54
N SER A 140 -18.74 -5.65 -4.03
CA SER A 140 -18.67 -6.63 -2.92
C SER A 140 -17.88 -7.89 -3.28
N SER A 141 -18.04 -8.40 -4.50
CA SER A 141 -17.32 -9.59 -4.97
C SER A 141 -15.83 -9.32 -5.11
N ALA A 142 -15.48 -8.20 -5.76
CA ALA A 142 -14.08 -7.81 -5.94
C ALA A 142 -13.40 -7.49 -4.59
N ALA A 143 -14.07 -6.76 -3.71
CA ALA A 143 -13.56 -6.45 -2.38
C ALA A 143 -13.30 -7.74 -1.58
N LEU A 144 -14.24 -8.69 -1.55
CA LEU A 144 -14.05 -9.96 -0.84
C LEU A 144 -12.95 -10.83 -1.45
N GLU A 145 -12.77 -10.81 -2.77
CA GLU A 145 -11.67 -11.50 -3.46
C GLU A 145 -10.31 -10.95 -3.01
N ILE A 146 -10.13 -9.63 -3.06
CA ILE A 146 -8.92 -8.96 -2.60
C ILE A 146 -8.65 -9.28 -1.13
N GLY A 147 -9.65 -9.15 -0.26
CA GLY A 147 -9.51 -9.41 1.17
C GLY A 147 -9.08 -10.86 1.45
N ARG A 148 -9.72 -11.84 0.80
CA ARG A 148 -9.36 -13.26 0.97
C ARG A 148 -7.95 -13.54 0.46
N LYS A 149 -7.58 -12.99 -0.70
CA LYS A 149 -6.22 -13.11 -1.26
C LYS A 149 -5.18 -12.55 -0.28
N LEU A 150 -5.40 -11.34 0.25
CA LEU A 150 -4.53 -10.72 1.25
C LEU A 150 -4.36 -11.62 2.46
N LYS A 151 -5.47 -12.10 3.06
CA LYS A 151 -5.42 -12.95 4.25
C LYS A 151 -4.65 -14.25 4.02
N THR A 152 -4.85 -14.90 2.87
CA THR A 152 -4.15 -16.15 2.53
C THR A 152 -2.68 -15.93 2.22
N GLN A 153 -2.33 -14.95 1.40
CA GLN A 153 -0.95 -14.72 0.96
C GLN A 153 -0.08 -14.15 2.08
N LEU A 154 -0.62 -13.21 2.85
CA LEU A 154 0.08 -12.55 3.95
C LEU A 154 0.02 -13.34 5.27
N ARG A 155 -0.74 -14.44 5.30
CA ARG A 155 -0.89 -15.33 6.48
C ARG A 155 -1.29 -14.58 7.76
N VAL A 156 -2.10 -13.53 7.62
CA VAL A 156 -2.56 -12.72 8.75
C VAL A 156 -3.57 -13.53 9.57
N PRO A 157 -3.30 -13.80 10.86
CA PRO A 157 -4.17 -14.66 11.68
C PRO A 157 -5.48 -13.97 12.06
N ASN A 158 -5.41 -12.64 12.23
CA ASN A 158 -6.55 -11.83 12.64
C ASN A 158 -7.48 -11.52 11.47
N LYS A 159 -8.72 -11.16 11.80
CA LYS A 159 -9.66 -10.63 10.82
C LYS A 159 -9.13 -9.31 10.28
N ILE A 160 -9.23 -9.15 8.97
CA ILE A 160 -9.01 -7.87 8.31
C ILE A 160 -10.37 -7.26 7.99
N HIS A 161 -10.44 -5.94 7.88
CA HIS A 161 -11.71 -5.22 7.77
C HIS A 161 -11.71 -4.30 6.56
N TYR A 162 -12.83 -4.27 5.84
CA TYR A 162 -13.03 -3.33 4.74
C TYR A 162 -13.87 -2.15 5.19
N TYR A 163 -13.41 -0.94 4.89
CA TYR A 163 -14.11 0.31 5.18
C TYR A 163 -14.30 1.09 3.89
N LYS A 164 -15.47 1.67 3.68
CA LYS A 164 -15.62 2.72 2.69
C LYS A 164 -14.82 3.95 3.15
N HIS A 165 -14.25 4.71 2.22
CA HIS A 165 -13.63 5.99 2.60
C HIS A 165 -14.63 6.88 3.36
N ASN A 166 -14.13 7.65 4.33
CA ASN A 166 -14.90 8.52 5.23
C ASN A 166 -15.92 7.84 6.15
N THR A 167 -15.83 6.52 6.32
CA THR A 167 -16.69 5.78 7.26
C THR A 167 -15.88 5.10 8.36
N SER A 168 -16.43 5.06 9.58
CA SER A 168 -15.82 4.33 10.71
C SER A 168 -16.40 2.92 10.88
N LYS A 169 -17.48 2.58 10.17
CA LYS A 169 -18.13 1.26 10.27
C LYS A 169 -17.61 0.34 9.19
N SER A 170 -17.03 -0.80 9.58
CA SER A 170 -16.58 -1.80 8.61
C SER A 170 -17.77 -2.39 7.85
N MET A 171 -17.65 -2.51 6.53
CA MET A 171 -18.66 -3.15 5.68
C MET A 171 -18.48 -4.67 5.63
N TYR A 172 -17.23 -5.14 5.61
CA TYR A 172 -16.88 -6.56 5.53
C TYR A 172 -15.70 -6.88 6.45
N ASN A 173 -15.59 -8.15 6.81
CA ASN A 173 -14.40 -8.74 7.39
C ASN A 173 -14.18 -10.13 6.79
N VAL A 174 -12.93 -10.56 6.70
CA VAL A 174 -12.55 -11.90 6.24
C VAL A 174 -11.53 -12.55 7.16
#